data_AF-M1CT32-F1
#
_entry.id   AF-M1CT32-F1
#
_cell.length_a   1.000
_cell.length_b   1.000
_cell.length_c   1.000
_cell.angle_alpha   90.00
_cell.angle_beta   90.00
_cell.angle_gamma   90.00
#
_symmetry.space_group_name_H-M   'P 1'
#
loop_
_entity.id
_entity.type
_entity.pdbx_description
1 polymer ?
#
loop_
_entity_poly.entity_id
_entity_poly.type
_entity_poly.pdbx_seq_one_letter_code
_entity_poly.pdbx_strand_id
1 'polypeptide(L)' 'MIELADIARCVATTPIDDDRSLPYLLSCLEDLKVVTERRKLDALTVETFGTRIEKLIR' A
#
# COMPACT_ATOMS: atom_id res chain seq x y z
N MET A 1 14.18 -5.78 -5.53
CA MET A 1 13.35 -4.57 -5.63
C MET A 1 11.98 -4.98 -5.10
N ILE A 2 11.35 -4.19 -4.24
CA ILE A 2 10.02 -4.54 -3.70
C ILE A 2 8.96 -4.17 -4.75
N GLU A 3 8.12 -5.13 -5.13
CA GLU A 3 7.07 -4.92 -6.13
C GLU A 3 5.79 -4.38 -5.47
N LEU A 4 4.99 -3.61 -6.21
CA LEU A 4 3.72 -3.08 -5.71
C LEU A 4 2.78 -4.20 -5.21
N ALA A 5 2.80 -5.35 -5.88
CA ALA A 5 2.04 -6.54 -5.49
C ALA A 5 2.48 -7.14 -4.15
N ASP A 6 3.76 -7.03 -3.80
CA ASP A 6 4.27 -7.54 -2.53
C ASP A 6 3.80 -6.65 -1.38
N ILE A 7 3.86 -5.33 -1.55
CA ILE A 7 3.33 -4.36 -0.59
C ILE A 7 1.83 -4.58 -0.37
N ALA A 8 1.07 -4.73 -1.46
CA ALA A 8 -0.37 -4.99 -1.38
C ALA A 8 -0.68 -6.28 -0.61
N ARG A 9 0.11 -7.34 -0.82
CA ARG A 9 -0.02 -8.59 -0.08
C ARG A 9 0.29 -8.40 1.41
N CYS A 10 1.40 -7.72 1.74
CA CYS A 10 1.80 -7.45 3.12
C CYS A 10 0.67 -6.76 3.90
N VAL A 11 0.12 -5.67 3.33
CA VAL A 11 -0.99 -4.93 3.96
C VAL A 11 -2.23 -5.82 4.11
N ALA A 12 -2.62 -6.56 3.06
CA ALA A 12 -3.80 -7.42 3.08
C ALA A 12 -3.71 -8.59 4.09
N THR A 13 -2.49 -9.06 4.39
CA THR A 13 -2.27 -10.18 5.32
C THR A 13 -1.93 -9.76 6.74
N THR A 14 -1.80 -8.46 7.02
CA THR A 14 -1.42 -7.99 8.36
C THR A 14 -2.61 -8.14 9.33
N PRO A 15 -2.46 -8.89 10.45
CA PRO A 15 -3.51 -8.98 11.48
C PRO A 15 -3.79 -7.61 12.09
N ILE A 16 -5.04 -7.25 12.37
CA ILE A 16 -5.37 -5.90 12.89
C ILE A 16 -5.24 -5.84 14.43
N ASP A 17 -5.07 -7.00 15.07
CA ASP A 17 -5.14 -7.22 16.52
C ASP A 17 -3.78 -7.52 17.19
N ASP A 18 -2.66 -7.55 16.44
CA ASP A 18 -1.30 -7.68 16.98
C ASP A 18 -0.68 -6.28 17.17
N ASP A 19 -0.10 -6.02 18.35
CA ASP A 19 0.62 -4.77 18.67
C ASP A 19 1.76 -4.46 17.67
N ARG A 20 2.29 -5.49 17.00
CA ARG A 20 3.35 -5.35 15.99
C ARG A 20 2.83 -4.96 14.61
N SER A 21 1.52 -4.99 14.39
CA SER A 21 0.92 -4.71 13.09
C SER A 21 1.03 -3.26 12.68
N LEU A 22 0.88 -2.32 13.61
CA LEU A 22 1.01 -0.89 13.32
C LEU A 22 2.42 -0.52 12.81
N PRO A 23 3.52 -0.89 13.50
CA PRO A 23 4.88 -0.69 12.97
C PRO A 23 5.10 -1.32 11.60
N TYR A 24 4.54 -2.51 11.36
CA TYR A 24 4.70 -3.22 10.09
C TYR A 24 3.92 -2.57 8.93
N LEU A 25 2.71 -2.06 9.20
CA LEU A 25 1.94 -1.29 8.21
C LEU A 25 2.64 0.04 7.88
N LEU A 26 3.30 0.66 8.86
CA LEU A 26 4.12 1.86 8.61
C LEU A 26 5.28 1.56 7.66
N SER A 27 6.01 0.44 7.84
CA SER A 27 7.06 0.07 6.88
C SER A 27 6.50 -0.22 5.48
N CYS A 28 5.31 -0.82 5.38
CA CYS A 28 4.66 -1.02 4.08
C CYS A 28 4.32 0.31 3.38
N LEU A 29 3.97 1.35 4.14
CA LEU A 29 3.73 2.70 3.60
C LEU A 29 5.02 3.37 3.13
N GLU A 30 6.13 3.17 3.84
CA GLU A 30 7.45 3.66 3.40
C GLU A 30 7.87 3.02 2.08
N ASP A 31 7.69 1.70 1.94
CA ASP A 31 7.94 0.98 0.68
C ASP A 31 7.01 1.47 -0.44
N LEU A 32 5.73 1.71 -0.14
CA LEU A 32 4.76 2.23 -1.11
C LEU A 32 5.17 3.60 -1.62
N LYS A 33 5.65 4.48 -0.74
CA LYS A 33 6.17 5.80 -1.10
C LYS A 33 7.34 5.66 -2.07
N VAL A 34 8.34 4.81 -1.76
CA VAL A 34 9.50 4.61 -2.62
C VAL A 34 9.09 4.08 -4.00
N VAL A 35 8.16 3.13 -4.05
CA VAL A 35 7.65 2.54 -5.29
C VAL A 35 6.93 3.58 -6.15
N THR A 36 6.02 4.34 -5.56
CA THR A 36 5.22 5.35 -6.28
C THR A 36 6.05 6.56 -6.70
N GLU A 37 7.09 6.94 -5.96
CA GLU A 37 8.02 8.00 -6.36
C GLU A 37 8.89 7.60 -7.57
N ARG A 38 9.26 6.31 -7.68
CA ARG A 38 10.21 5.85 -8.71
C ARG A 38 9.53 5.23 -9.94
N ARG A 39 8.31 4.70 -9.81
CA ARG A 39 7.61 3.96 -10.86
C ARG A 39 6.27 4.63 -11.19
N LYS A 40 6.28 5.43 -12.26
CA LYS A 40 5.10 6.21 -12.71
C LYS A 40 3.86 5.35 -12.97
N LEU A 41 4.03 4.14 -13.52
CA LEU A 41 2.91 3.24 -13.79
C LEU A 41 2.25 2.74 -12.48
N ASP A 42 3.06 2.39 -11.49
CA ASP A 42 2.58 1.97 -10.17
C ASP A 42 1.90 3.13 -9.45
N ALA A 43 2.47 4.34 -9.54
CA ALA A 43 1.86 5.56 -9.00
C ALA A 43 0.46 5.80 -9.60
N LEU A 44 0.35 5.77 -10.93
CA LEU A 44 -0.93 5.93 -11.63
C LEU A 44 -1.94 4.84 -11.25
N THR A 45 -1.46 3.60 -11.07
CA THR A 45 -2.29 2.47 -10.62
C THR A 45 -2.86 2.75 -9.24
N VAL A 46 -2.00 3.09 -8.27
CA VAL A 46 -2.41 3.39 -6.89
C VAL A 46 -3.37 4.58 -6.84
N GLU A 47 -3.08 5.66 -7.57
CA GLU A 47 -3.96 6.83 -7.65
C GLU A 47 -5.35 6.46 -8.22
N THR A 48 -5.38 5.79 -9.38
CA THR A 48 -6.62 5.44 -10.06
C THR A 48 -7.52 4.55 -9.19
N PHE A 49 -6.96 3.49 -8.60
CA PHE A 49 -7.73 2.57 -7.78
C PHE A 49 -8.03 3.16 -6.40
N GLY A 50 -7.12 3.93 -5.81
CA GLY A 50 -7.33 4.64 -4.55
C GLY A 50 -8.51 5.60 -4.63
N THR A 51 -8.59 6.44 -5.68
CA THR A 51 -9.73 7.34 -5.89
C THR A 51 -11.04 6.58 -6.11
N ARG A 52 -11.02 5.42 -6.79
CA ARG A 52 -12.22 4.59 -6.98
C ARG A 52 -12.70 3.99 -5.66
N ILE A 53 -11.79 3.48 -4.83
CA ILE A 53 -12.10 2.91 -3.52
C ILE A 53 -12.67 4.01 -2.60
N GLU A 54 -12.06 5.20 -2.57
CA GLU A 54 -12.57 6.32 -1.75
C GLU A 54 -14.02 6.67 -2.12
N LYS A 55 -14.36 6.66 -3.41
CA LYS A 55 -15.74 6.89 -3.89
C LYS A 55 -16.73 5.77 -3.56
N LEU A 56 -16.26 4.57 -3.20
CA LEU A 56 -17.13 3.45 -2.81
C LEU A 56 -17.36 3.40 -1.29
N ILE A 57 -16.45 3.97 -0.51
CA ILE A 57 -16.50 3.98 0.97
C ILE A 57 -17.25 5.23 1.49
N ARG A 58 -17.33 6.29 0.69
CA ARG A 58 -18.12 7.51 0.96
C ARG A 58 -19.43 7.50 0.19
#